data_AF-A0A9X2S3I1-F1
#
_entry.id   AF-A0A9X2S3I1-F1
#
_cell.length_a   1.000
_cell.length_b   1.000
_cell.length_c   1.000
_cell.angle_alpha   90.00
_cell.angle_beta   90.00
_cell.angle_gamma   90.00
#
_symmetry.space_group_name_H-M   'P 1'
#
loop_
_entity.id
_entity.type
_entity.pdbx_description
1 polymer ?
#
loop_
_entity_poly.entity_id
_entity_poly.type
_entity_poly.pdbx_seq_one_letter_code
_entity_poly.pdbx_strand_id
1 'polypeptide(L)'
;MRGSNILDTNGNINIEPFVIPRLDYFILSFHEPVFPPNSLENNTNALINAINKVDNLISLGHLGNPNYPIDYEKIIKLAVDKDILIEINNCSIKGVSRNGSASNCQSL
;
A
#
# COMPACT_ATOMS: atom_id res chain seq x y z
N MET A 1 7.50 -5.20 13.93
CA MET A 1 7.07 -4.45 12.73
C MET A 1 7.86 -4.91 11.53
N ARG A 2 7.20 -5.27 10.42
CA ARG A 2 7.86 -5.59 9.15
C ARG A 2 7.09 -4.98 7.98
N GLY A 3 7.82 -4.41 7.03
CA GLY A 3 7.26 -3.97 5.75
C GLY A 3 7.33 -5.09 4.70
N SER A 4 6.37 -5.10 3.79
CA SER A 4 6.37 -5.94 2.60
C SER A 4 6.12 -5.13 1.34
N ASN A 5 6.75 -5.58 0.27
CA ASN A 5 6.61 -5.09 -1.07
C ASN A 5 5.51 -5.89 -1.78
N ILE A 6 4.65 -5.18 -2.50
CA ILE A 6 3.86 -5.78 -3.58
C ILE A 6 4.81 -6.03 -4.74
N LEU A 7 4.83 -7.26 -5.25
CA LEU A 7 5.78 -7.75 -6.26
C LEU A 7 5.24 -7.61 -7.68
N ASP A 8 3.94 -7.79 -7.86
CA ASP A 8 3.30 -7.81 -9.18
C ASP A 8 1.80 -7.48 -9.10
N THR A 9 1.16 -7.40 -10.27
CA THR A 9 -0.27 -7.06 -10.40
C THR A 9 -1.20 -8.14 -9.87
N ASN A 10 -0.70 -9.37 -9.66
CA ASN A 10 -1.44 -10.42 -9.00
C ASN A 10 -1.43 -10.24 -7.47
N GLY A 11 -0.75 -9.22 -6.93
CA GLY A 11 -0.69 -8.95 -5.50
C GLY A 11 0.20 -9.92 -4.73
N ASN A 12 1.20 -10.52 -5.39
CA ASN A 12 2.20 -11.32 -4.67
C ASN A 12 3.05 -10.42 -3.78
N ILE A 13 3.54 -10.96 -2.65
CA ILE A 13 4.29 -10.19 -1.65
C ILE A 13 5.57 -10.92 -1.22
N ASN A 14 6.57 -10.20 -0.73
CA ASN A 14 7.86 -10.78 -0.33
C ASN A 14 7.95 -11.21 1.15
N ILE A 15 6.86 -11.77 1.68
CA ILE A 15 6.81 -12.35 3.02
C ILE A 15 6.25 -13.77 2.93
N GLU A 16 6.98 -14.70 3.53
CA GLU A 16 6.55 -16.09 3.62
C GLU A 16 5.28 -16.21 4.49
N PRO A 17 4.28 -17.02 4.08
CA PRO A 17 2.99 -17.11 4.79
C PRO A 17 3.11 -17.47 6.27
N PHE A 18 4.11 -18.27 6.65
CA PHE A 18 4.33 -18.65 8.05
C PHE A 18 4.81 -17.49 8.93
N VAL A 19 5.34 -16.41 8.34
CA VAL A 19 5.83 -15.23 9.08
C VAL A 19 4.66 -14.32 9.47
N ILE A 20 3.67 -14.17 8.59
CA ILE A 20 2.53 -13.26 8.74
C ILE A 20 1.83 -13.38 10.11
N PRO A 21 1.40 -14.57 10.60
CA PRO A 21 0.71 -14.69 11.88
C PRO A 21 1.60 -14.41 13.10
N ARG A 22 2.90 -14.18 12.91
CA ARG A 22 3.88 -13.88 13.97
C ARG A 22 4.27 -12.40 14.00
N LEU A 23 3.66 -11.55 13.17
CA LEU A 23 3.95 -10.12 13.11
C LEU A 23 2.91 -9.34 13.91
N ASP A 24 3.38 -8.54 14.88
CA ASP A 24 2.52 -7.61 15.62
C ASP A 24 2.10 -6.40 14.79
N TYR A 25 2.91 -6.05 13.77
CA TYR A 25 2.66 -4.92 12.89
C TYR A 25 3.16 -5.20 11.49
N PHE A 26 2.24 -5.18 10.53
CA PHE A 26 2.51 -5.51 9.14
C PHE A 26 2.09 -4.33 8.22
N ILE A 27 3.06 -3.79 7.46
CA ILE A 27 2.82 -2.72 6.49
C ILE A 27 3.02 -3.26 5.07
N LEU A 28 2.02 -3.06 4.21
CA LEU A 28 2.11 -3.38 2.79
C LEU A 28 2.25 -2.11 1.94
N SER A 29 3.15 -2.11 0.95
CA SER A 29 3.45 -0.90 0.17
C SER A 29 4.08 -1.18 -1.20
N PHE A 30 4.02 -0.18 -2.10
CA PHE A 30 4.71 -0.20 -3.40
C PHE A 30 6.10 0.43 -3.33
N HIS A 31 7.07 -0.18 -4.01
CA HIS A 31 8.43 0.33 -4.14
C HIS A 31 8.95 0.13 -5.56
N GLU A 32 9.41 1.22 -6.19
CA GLU A 32 9.80 1.28 -7.62
C GLU A 32 10.85 0.24 -8.04
N PRO A 33 11.88 -0.08 -7.23
CA PRO A 33 12.83 -1.13 -7.57
C PRO A 33 12.23 -2.55 -7.64
N VAL A 34 11.03 -2.75 -7.10
CA VAL A 34 10.38 -4.06 -6.99
C VAL A 34 9.13 -4.13 -7.88
N PHE A 35 8.30 -3.10 -7.84
CA PHE A 35 7.13 -2.94 -8.68
C PHE A 35 7.23 -1.58 -9.39
N PRO A 36 7.56 -1.54 -10.68
CA PRO A 36 7.62 -0.29 -11.43
C PRO A 36 6.26 0.42 -11.43
N PRO A 37 6.24 1.77 -11.35
CA PRO A 37 5.03 2.58 -11.54
C PRO A 37 4.18 2.11 -12.72
N ASN A 38 2.87 2.00 -12.49
CA ASN A 38 1.94 1.46 -13.48
C ASN A 38 0.68 2.32 -13.61
N SER A 39 -0.26 1.90 -14.45
CA SER A 39 -1.54 2.55 -14.62
C SER A 39 -2.36 2.55 -13.32
N LEU A 40 -3.30 3.51 -13.22
CA LEU A 40 -4.23 3.59 -12.10
C LEU A 40 -4.96 2.26 -11.86
N GLU A 41 -5.41 1.62 -12.93
CA GLU A 41 -6.09 0.32 -12.87
C GLU A 41 -5.16 -0.77 -12.34
N ASN A 42 -3.95 -0.87 -12.88
CA ASN A 42 -3.00 -1.92 -12.48
C ASN A 42 -2.53 -1.75 -11.03
N ASN A 43 -2.23 -0.53 -10.59
CA ASN A 43 -1.85 -0.27 -9.20
C ASN A 43 -3.01 -0.57 -8.24
N THR A 44 -4.23 -0.15 -8.60
CA THR A 44 -5.43 -0.41 -7.78
C THR A 44 -5.68 -1.90 -7.64
N ASN A 45 -5.66 -2.64 -8.76
CA ASN A 45 -5.89 -4.09 -8.75
C ASN A 45 -4.77 -4.83 -8.01
N ALA A 46 -3.50 -4.43 -8.19
CA ALA A 46 -2.37 -5.01 -7.47
C ALA A 46 -2.54 -4.87 -5.94
N LEU A 47 -2.95 -3.68 -5.49
CA LEU A 47 -3.16 -3.40 -4.07
C LEU A 47 -4.35 -4.19 -3.50
N ILE A 48 -5.49 -4.22 -4.21
CA ILE A 48 -6.67 -5.02 -3.81
C ILE A 48 -6.31 -6.50 -3.73
N ASN A 49 -5.62 -7.03 -4.74
CA ASN A 49 -5.20 -8.43 -4.78
C ASN A 49 -4.28 -8.77 -3.61
N ALA A 50 -3.33 -7.89 -3.29
CA ALA A 50 -2.42 -8.10 -2.18
C ALA A 50 -3.14 -8.05 -0.82
N ILE A 51 -4.06 -7.09 -0.63
CA ILE A 51 -4.91 -7.01 0.57
C ILE A 51 -5.75 -8.28 0.75
N ASN A 52 -6.28 -8.83 -0.34
CA ASN A 52 -7.12 -10.04 -0.28
C ASN A 52 -6.34 -11.35 -0.07
N LYS A 53 -5.01 -11.33 -0.30
CA LYS A 53 -4.14 -12.50 -0.13
C LYS A 53 -3.50 -12.61 1.26
N VAL A 54 -3.62 -11.57 2.08
CA VAL A 54 -2.93 -11.50 3.37
C VAL A 54 -3.92 -11.34 4.51
N ASP A 55 -3.88 -12.29 5.44
CA ASP A 55 -4.55 -12.17 6.72
C ASP A 55 -3.75 -11.29 7.69
N ASN A 56 -4.42 -10.64 8.63
CA ASN A 56 -3.80 -9.80 9.67
C ASN A 56 -2.96 -8.63 9.12
N LEU A 57 -3.30 -8.13 7.93
CA LEU A 57 -2.73 -6.88 7.41
C LEU A 57 -3.24 -5.70 8.26
N ILE A 58 -2.32 -4.93 8.84
CA ILE A 58 -2.67 -3.84 9.75
C ILE A 58 -2.65 -2.49 9.04
N SER A 59 -1.71 -2.27 8.10
CA SER A 59 -1.59 -0.95 7.47
C SER A 59 -1.05 -0.96 6.04
N LEU A 60 -1.42 0.08 5.30
CA LEU A 60 -0.95 0.38 3.95
C LEU A 60 -0.01 1.58 3.97
N GLY A 61 1.17 1.43 3.37
CA GLY A 61 2.22 2.46 3.36
C GLY A 61 2.03 3.50 2.26
N HIS A 62 2.16 4.78 2.63
CA HIS A 62 2.34 5.96 1.79
C HIS A 62 1.58 5.95 0.46
N LEU A 63 0.27 5.69 0.52
CA LEU A 63 -0.63 5.63 -0.65
C LEU A 63 -0.79 6.97 -1.38
N GLY A 64 -0.37 8.08 -0.77
CA GLY A 64 -0.32 9.39 -1.42
C GLY A 64 0.79 9.50 -2.48
N ASN A 65 1.66 8.50 -2.68
CA ASN A 65 2.76 8.58 -3.66
C ASN A 65 2.22 8.80 -5.09
N PRO A 66 2.52 9.94 -5.76
CA PRO A 66 2.00 10.21 -7.10
C PRO A 66 2.48 9.24 -8.18
N ASN A 67 3.60 8.54 -7.97
CA ASN A 67 4.08 7.51 -8.89
C ASN A 67 3.17 6.28 -8.93
N TYR A 68 2.32 6.09 -7.92
CA TYR A 68 1.34 5.00 -7.86
C TYR A 68 -0.07 5.57 -7.73
N PRO A 69 -0.62 6.15 -8.81
CA PRO A 69 -2.02 6.54 -8.80
C PRO A 69 -2.89 5.32 -8.54
N ILE A 70 -3.88 5.46 -7.65
CA ILE A 70 -4.84 4.42 -7.29
C ILE A 70 -6.24 5.03 -7.20
N ASP A 71 -7.26 4.18 -7.29
CA ASP A 71 -8.64 4.55 -7.02
C ASP A 71 -8.87 4.64 -5.49
N TYR A 72 -8.77 5.85 -4.94
CA TYR A 72 -8.85 6.08 -3.50
C TYR A 72 -10.18 5.61 -2.89
N GLU A 73 -11.31 5.84 -3.57
CA GLU A 73 -12.62 5.43 -3.05
C GLU A 73 -12.70 3.90 -2.88
N LYS A 74 -12.24 3.13 -3.88
CA LYS A 74 -12.22 1.67 -3.79
C LYS A 74 -11.30 1.17 -2.68
N ILE A 75 -10.12 1.77 -2.54
CA ILE A 75 -9.13 1.34 -1.55
C ILE A 75 -9.57 1.72 -0.13
N ILE A 76 -10.10 2.91 0.08
CA ILE A 76 -10.63 3.35 1.39
C ILE A 76 -11.78 2.44 1.82
N LYS A 77 -12.74 2.17 0.92
CA LYS A 77 -13.85 1.27 1.22
C LYS A 77 -13.35 -0.11 1.64
N LEU A 78 -12.43 -0.70 0.87
CA LEU A 78 -11.84 -1.99 1.18
C LEU A 78 -11.06 -1.98 2.50
N ALA A 79 -10.34 -0.90 2.79
CA ALA A 79 -9.58 -0.75 4.02
C ALA A 79 -10.50 -0.67 5.24
N VAL A 80 -11.60 0.10 5.16
CA VAL A 80 -12.63 0.16 6.20
C VAL A 80 -13.29 -1.21 6.41
N ASP A 81 -13.68 -1.89 5.33
CA ASP A 81 -14.33 -3.21 5.39
C ASP A 81 -13.44 -4.29 6.03
N LYS A 82 -12.11 -4.12 5.96
CA LYS A 82 -11.11 -5.06 6.49
C LYS A 82 -10.38 -4.56 7.74
N ASP A 83 -10.76 -3.41 8.30
CA ASP A 83 -10.10 -2.79 9.45
C ASP A 83 -8.59 -2.54 9.25
N ILE A 84 -8.22 -2.01 8.08
CA ILE A 84 -6.84 -1.72 7.69
C ILE A 84 -6.58 -0.22 7.78
N LEU A 85 -5.47 0.15 8.42
CA LEU A 85 -5.03 1.54 8.54
C LEU A 85 -4.37 2.05 7.24
N ILE A 86 -4.55 3.32 6.91
CA ILE A 86 -3.85 3.98 5.81
C ILE A 86 -2.81 4.96 6.39
N GLU A 87 -1.56 4.80 5.99
CA GLU A 87 -0.46 5.65 6.48
C GLU A 87 -0.49 7.04 5.83
N ILE A 88 -0.48 8.07 6.67
CA ILE A 88 -0.13 9.44 6.29
C ILE A 88 1.33 9.70 6.63
N ASN A 89 2.21 9.57 5.64
CA ASN A 89 3.65 9.62 5.84
C ASN A 89 4.20 11.06 5.87
N ASN A 90 4.76 11.48 7.01
CA ASN A 90 5.25 12.84 7.23
C ASN A 90 6.43 13.24 6.31
N CYS A 91 7.35 12.31 6.01
CA CYS A 91 8.45 12.58 5.08
C CYS A 91 7.93 12.83 3.66
N SER A 92 6.84 12.15 3.28
CA SER A 92 6.14 12.40 2.01
C SER A 92 5.47 13.77 1.96
N ILE A 93 4.76 14.16 3.02
CA ILE A 93 4.08 15.47 3.09
C ILE A 93 5.08 16.62 3.04
N LYS A 94 6.22 16.48 3.74
CA LYS A 94 7.27 17.51 3.76
C LYS A 94 8.10 17.59 2.47
N GLY A 95 7.84 16.73 1.48
CA GLY A 95 8.61 16.70 0.24
C GLY A 95 10.06 16.23 0.41
N VAL A 96 10.34 15.47 1.46
CA VAL A 96 11.66 14.82 1.64
C VAL A 96 11.75 13.56 0.78
N SER A 97 10.62 12.90 0.56
CA SER A 97 10.47 11.73 -0.30
C SER A 97 9.15 11.81 -1.06
N ARG A 98 9.02 11.17 -2.23
CA ARG A 98 7.72 11.01 -2.93
C ARG A 98 7.00 12.36 -3.12
N ASN A 99 7.71 13.31 -3.72
CA ASN A 99 7.23 14.68 -3.91
C ASN A 99 5.86 14.71 -4.60
N GLY A 100 4.95 15.54 -4.08
CA GLY A 100 3.56 15.64 -4.55
C GLY A 100 2.56 14.81 -3.75
N SER A 101 2.98 14.06 -2.72
CA SER A 101 2.03 13.30 -1.89
C SER A 101 1.05 14.12 -1.08
N ALA A 102 1.37 15.39 -0.75
CA ALA A 102 0.53 16.21 0.14
C ALA A 102 -0.90 16.40 -0.39
N SER A 103 -1.07 16.67 -1.69
CA SER A 103 -2.40 16.83 -2.30
C SER A 103 -3.18 15.51 -2.31
N ASN A 104 -2.50 14.40 -2.63
CA ASN A 104 -3.12 13.08 -2.69
C ASN A 104 -3.55 12.60 -1.30
N CYS A 105 -2.77 12.88 -0.26
CA CYS A 105 -3.11 12.53 1.12
C CYS A 105 -4.36 13.26 1.65
N GLN A 106 -4.78 14.38 1.03
CA GLN A 106 -6.04 15.05 1.39
C GLN A 106 -7.27 14.32 0.83
N SER A 107 -7.08 13.45 -0.16
CA SER A 107 -8.12 12.62 -0.76
C SER A 107 -8.19 11.21 -0.15
N LEU A 108 -7.35 10.93 0.85
CA LEU A 108 -7.29 9.67 1.59
C LEU A 108 -8.08 9.73 2.90
#